data_AF-A0A7V9UHM3-F1
#
_entry.id   AF-A0A7V9UHM3-F1
#
_cell.length_a   1.000
_cell.length_b   1.000
_cell.length_c   1.000
_cell.angle_alpha   90.00
_cell.angle_beta   90.00
_cell.angle_gamma   90.00
#
_symmetry.space_group_name_H-M   'P 1'
#
loop_
_entity.id
_entity.type
_entity.pdbx_description
1 polymer ?
#
loop_
_entity_poly.entity_id
_entity_poly.type
_entity_poly.pdbx_seq_one_letter_code
_entity_poly.pdbx_strand_id
1 'polypeptide(L)'
;IPKEASPHYITAVPQKDFINQAVASVLGVMRSVSVPLGITTPGSPNIASTLWRTVSDQKNKTYFFDSATSPNTFWVQLADLDFKVNASVKKLTTSGGKIYSGNAASSFEEAKPFTFMPAKP
;
A
#
# COMPACT_ATOMS: atom_id res chain seq x y z
N ILE A 1 3.92 -13.93 -12.11
CA ILE A 1 4.82 -12.95 -11.47
C ILE A 1 6.21 -13.59 -11.39
N PRO A 2 7.29 -12.95 -11.85
CA PRO A 2 8.64 -13.50 -11.75
C PRO A 2 9.00 -13.78 -10.29
N LYS A 3 9.53 -14.99 -10.02
CA LYS A 3 9.92 -15.42 -8.67
C LYS A 3 11.40 -15.20 -8.38
N GLU A 4 12.19 -15.02 -9.43
CA GLU A 4 13.64 -14.89 -9.38
C GLU A 4 14.08 -13.74 -10.28
N ALA A 5 15.27 -13.22 -10.00
CA ALA A 5 15.87 -12.18 -10.80
C ALA A 5 16.30 -12.72 -12.17
N SER A 6 16.00 -12.01 -13.26
CA SER A 6 16.55 -12.36 -14.58
C SER A 6 18.05 -12.04 -14.61
N PRO A 7 18.95 -13.01 -14.84
CA PRO A 7 20.39 -12.79 -14.88
C PRO A 7 20.82 -11.74 -15.90
N HIS A 8 20.07 -11.60 -17.00
CA HIS A 8 20.36 -10.64 -18.07
C HIS A 8 19.99 -9.20 -17.73
N TYR A 9 18.99 -9.00 -16.86
CA TYR A 9 18.50 -7.65 -16.53
C TYR A 9 19.02 -7.18 -15.16
N ILE A 10 19.23 -8.10 -14.21
CA ILE A 10 19.63 -7.76 -12.84
C ILE A 10 21.03 -7.16 -12.76
N THR A 11 21.91 -7.49 -13.70
CA THR A 11 23.26 -6.92 -13.79
C THR A 11 23.26 -5.43 -14.06
N ALA A 12 22.19 -4.89 -14.67
CA ALA A 12 22.03 -3.46 -14.94
C ALA A 12 21.34 -2.71 -13.79
N VAL A 13 20.81 -3.41 -12.78
CA VAL A 13 20.15 -2.79 -11.63
C VAL A 13 21.19 -2.52 -10.53
N PRO A 14 21.30 -1.28 -10.02
CA PRO A 14 22.15 -0.97 -8.87
C PRO A 14 21.88 -1.92 -7.70
N GLN A 15 22.95 -2.40 -7.04
CA GLN A 15 22.88 -3.39 -5.95
C GLN A 15 22.31 -4.76 -6.34
N LYS A 16 21.97 -5.00 -7.63
CA LYS A 16 21.42 -6.26 -8.13
C LYS A 16 20.16 -6.69 -7.37
N ASP A 17 19.33 -5.74 -6.97
CA ASP A 17 18.13 -5.99 -6.18
C ASP A 17 16.84 -5.96 -7.02
N PHE A 18 15.98 -6.95 -6.84
CA PHE A 18 14.71 -7.14 -7.56
C PHE A 18 13.50 -6.52 -6.85
N ILE A 19 13.66 -5.95 -5.64
CA ILE A 19 12.54 -5.48 -4.81
C ILE A 19 11.59 -4.56 -5.58
N ASN A 20 12.10 -3.51 -6.23
CA ASN A 20 11.27 -2.55 -6.95
C ASN A 20 10.47 -3.22 -8.09
N GLN A 21 11.11 -4.13 -8.83
CA GLN A 21 10.45 -4.86 -9.90
C GLN A 21 9.40 -5.85 -9.36
N ALA A 22 9.69 -6.53 -8.26
CA ALA A 22 8.78 -7.45 -7.61
C ALA A 22 7.52 -6.72 -7.11
N VAL A 23 7.70 -5.62 -6.39
CA VAL A 23 6.59 -4.79 -5.89
C VAL A 23 5.77 -4.22 -7.05
N ALA A 24 6.41 -3.68 -8.08
CA ALA A 24 5.72 -3.16 -9.27
C ALA A 24 4.93 -4.26 -10.01
N SER A 25 5.48 -5.48 -10.10
CA SER A 25 4.81 -6.62 -10.74
C SER A 25 3.57 -7.06 -9.96
N VAL A 26 3.68 -7.14 -8.62
CA VAL A 26 2.54 -7.46 -7.75
C VAL A 26 1.48 -6.37 -7.87
N LEU A 27 1.86 -5.09 -7.81
CA LEU A 27 0.93 -3.97 -7.96
C LEU A 27 0.22 -4.00 -9.33
N GLY A 28 0.91 -4.40 -10.39
CA GLY A 28 0.33 -4.63 -11.71
C GLY A 28 -0.78 -5.69 -11.71
N VAL A 29 -0.56 -6.83 -11.04
CA VAL A 29 -1.59 -7.86 -10.85
C VAL A 29 -2.76 -7.32 -10.01
N MET A 30 -2.48 -6.59 -8.94
CA MET A 30 -3.52 -5.97 -8.12
C MET A 30 -4.38 -4.99 -8.95
N ARG A 31 -3.76 -4.21 -9.84
CA ARG A 31 -4.46 -3.34 -10.79
C ARG A 31 -5.33 -4.12 -11.77
N SER A 32 -4.85 -5.25 -12.30
CA SER A 32 -5.61 -6.05 -13.28
C SER A 32 -6.85 -6.73 -12.70
N VAL A 33 -6.85 -7.03 -11.39
CA VAL A 33 -8.00 -7.63 -10.69
C VAL A 33 -8.89 -6.59 -9.99
N SER A 34 -8.58 -5.29 -10.16
CA SER A 34 -9.38 -4.21 -9.58
C SER A 34 -10.64 -3.93 -10.40
N VAL A 35 -11.70 -3.50 -9.72
CA VAL A 35 -12.94 -3.05 -10.36
C VAL A 35 -12.85 -1.55 -10.63
N PRO A 36 -13.12 -1.09 -11.88
CA PRO A 36 -13.14 0.33 -12.22
C PRO A 36 -14.02 1.19 -11.30
N LEU A 37 -13.65 2.47 -11.19
CA LEU A 37 -14.44 3.44 -10.43
C LEU A 37 -15.76 3.76 -11.14
N GLY A 38 -16.85 3.77 -10.38
CA GLY A 38 -18.16 4.23 -10.85
C GLY A 38 -18.92 3.24 -11.72
N ILE A 39 -18.40 2.03 -11.96
CA ILE A 39 -19.15 1.00 -12.67
C ILE A 39 -20.00 0.18 -11.69
N THR A 40 -21.23 -0.12 -12.11
CA THR A 40 -22.09 -1.11 -11.46
C THR A 40 -22.40 -2.21 -12.46
N THR A 41 -22.53 -3.44 -11.97
CA THR A 41 -22.95 -4.57 -12.81
C THR A 41 -24.39 -4.93 -12.44
N PRO A 42 -25.37 -4.71 -13.34
CA PRO A 42 -26.76 -5.06 -13.06
C PRO A 42 -26.90 -6.52 -12.61
N GLY A 43 -27.70 -6.75 -11.56
CA GLY A 43 -27.88 -8.08 -10.97
C GLY A 43 -26.70 -8.60 -10.13
N SER A 44 -25.61 -7.84 -10.00
CA SER A 44 -24.42 -8.23 -9.23
C SER A 44 -24.06 -7.18 -8.16
N PRO A 45 -24.85 -7.07 -7.06
CA PRO A 45 -24.67 -6.03 -6.04
C PRO A 45 -23.36 -6.12 -5.26
N ASN A 46 -22.72 -7.29 -5.28
CA ASN A 46 -21.44 -7.53 -4.59
C ASN A 46 -20.22 -7.05 -5.40
N ILE A 47 -20.41 -6.60 -6.65
CA ILE A 47 -19.35 -5.99 -7.44
C ILE A 47 -19.32 -4.49 -7.14
N ALA A 48 -18.27 -4.06 -6.45
CA ALA A 48 -18.06 -2.68 -6.03
C ALA A 48 -16.69 -2.17 -6.53
N SER A 49 -16.63 -0.87 -6.79
CA SER A 49 -15.40 -0.20 -7.22
C SER A 49 -14.25 -0.38 -6.23
N THR A 50 -13.06 -0.66 -6.75
CA THR A 50 -11.84 -0.67 -5.94
C THR A 50 -11.48 0.76 -5.54
N LEU A 51 -11.31 1.02 -4.24
CA LEU A 51 -10.97 2.35 -3.72
C LEU A 51 -9.46 2.55 -3.51
N TRP A 52 -8.75 1.49 -3.17
CA TRP A 52 -7.30 1.49 -2.95
C TRP A 52 -6.76 0.06 -3.02
N ARG A 53 -5.44 -0.05 -3.09
CA ARG A 53 -4.67 -1.30 -3.09
C ARG A 53 -3.50 -1.18 -2.12
N THR A 54 -3.06 -2.32 -1.57
CA THR A 54 -1.85 -2.40 -0.75
C THR A 54 -0.96 -3.54 -1.22
N VAL A 55 0.34 -3.39 -0.97
CA VAL A 55 1.34 -4.46 -1.15
C VAL A 55 2.25 -4.45 0.07
N SER A 56 2.49 -5.62 0.65
CA SER A 56 3.38 -5.77 1.81
C SER A 56 4.66 -6.48 1.38
N ASP A 57 5.78 -5.76 1.33
CA ASP A 57 7.09 -6.39 1.27
C ASP A 57 7.46 -6.88 2.67
N GLN A 58 7.23 -8.17 2.89
CA GLN A 58 7.44 -8.81 4.19
C GLN A 58 8.93 -9.01 4.50
N LYS A 59 9.79 -9.09 3.49
CA LYS A 59 11.24 -9.28 3.67
C LYS A 59 11.86 -7.99 4.20
N ASN A 60 11.55 -6.87 3.57
CA ASN A 60 12.12 -5.56 3.91
C ASN A 60 11.25 -4.75 4.88
N LYS A 61 10.09 -5.29 5.26
CA LYS A 61 9.12 -4.66 6.17
C LYS A 61 8.68 -3.29 5.65
N THR A 62 8.25 -3.27 4.40
CA THR A 62 7.73 -2.05 3.75
C THR A 62 6.28 -2.27 3.34
N TYR A 63 5.42 -1.32 3.70
CA TYR A 63 4.00 -1.34 3.37
C TYR A 63 3.69 -0.28 2.32
N PHE A 64 3.20 -0.71 1.15
CA PHE A 64 2.86 0.15 0.03
C PHE A 64 1.36 0.41 -0.01
N PHE A 65 0.98 1.64 -0.30
CA PHE A 65 -0.40 2.08 -0.52
C PHE A 65 -0.52 2.70 -1.90
N ASP A 66 -1.58 2.34 -2.62
CA ASP A 66 -1.92 2.89 -3.92
C ASP A 66 -3.42 3.23 -3.96
N SER A 67 -3.72 4.51 -4.12
CA SER A 67 -5.08 5.02 -4.28
C SER A 67 -5.61 4.71 -5.67
N ALA A 68 -6.86 4.22 -5.76
CA ALA A 68 -7.55 4.12 -7.03
C ALA A 68 -8.34 5.40 -7.37
N THR A 69 -8.59 6.27 -6.39
CA THR A 69 -9.40 7.50 -6.51
C THR A 69 -8.58 8.76 -6.71
N SER A 70 -7.26 8.68 -6.59
CA SER A 70 -6.30 9.75 -6.84
C SER A 70 -5.00 9.15 -7.37
N PRO A 71 -4.19 9.89 -8.15
CA PRO A 71 -2.88 9.41 -8.62
C PRO A 71 -1.85 9.45 -7.47
N ASN A 72 -2.08 8.64 -6.43
CA ASN A 72 -1.24 8.63 -5.24
C ASN A 72 -0.76 7.22 -4.88
N THR A 73 0.55 7.01 -4.99
CA THR A 73 1.24 5.80 -4.56
C THR A 73 2.43 6.19 -3.69
N PHE A 74 2.52 5.61 -2.51
CA PHE A 74 3.60 5.85 -1.55
C PHE A 74 3.85 4.59 -0.72
N TRP A 75 4.86 4.62 0.14
CA TRP A 75 5.13 3.52 1.04
C TRP A 75 5.47 4.00 2.45
N VAL A 76 5.48 3.05 3.38
CA VAL A 76 5.92 3.25 4.75
C VAL A 76 6.92 2.15 5.06
N GLN A 77 8.17 2.54 5.30
CA GLN A 77 9.17 1.62 5.81
C GLN A 77 8.98 1.46 7.32
N LEU A 78 8.66 0.26 7.78
CA LEU A 78 8.35 0.03 9.19
C LEU A 78 9.55 0.28 10.11
N ALA A 79 10.78 0.16 9.59
CA ALA A 79 11.99 0.49 10.35
C ALA A 79 12.09 1.98 10.73
N ASP A 80 11.35 2.87 10.05
CA ASP A 80 11.35 4.31 10.32
C ASP A 80 10.22 4.72 11.28
N LEU A 81 9.47 3.75 11.83
CA LEU A 81 8.46 3.95 12.85
C LEU A 81 8.94 3.45 14.21
N ASP A 82 8.50 4.08 15.29
CA ASP A 82 8.79 3.65 16.66
C ASP A 82 7.68 2.73 17.19
N PHE A 83 8.05 1.49 17.50
CA PHE A 83 7.16 0.46 18.07
C PHE A 83 7.53 0.08 19.51
N LYS A 84 8.36 0.88 20.20
CA LYS A 84 8.68 0.63 21.61
C LYS A 84 7.44 0.71 22.48
N VAL A 85 7.49 0.01 23.62
CA VAL A 85 6.47 0.13 24.66
C VAL A 85 6.35 1.61 25.05
N ASN A 86 5.11 2.11 25.17
CA ASN A 86 4.76 3.50 25.46
C ASN A 86 5.08 4.54 24.36
N ALA A 87 5.45 4.12 23.14
CA ALA A 87 5.53 5.06 22.02
C ALA A 87 4.16 5.71 21.72
N SER A 88 4.15 6.99 21.35
CA SER A 88 2.91 7.69 20.97
C SER A 88 2.24 7.02 19.78
N VAL A 89 0.92 6.90 19.86
CA VAL A 89 0.10 6.42 18.74
C VAL A 89 0.14 7.44 17.62
N LYS A 90 0.39 6.98 16.40
CA LYS A 90 0.42 7.83 15.22
C LYS A 90 -0.58 7.41 14.17
N LYS A 91 -1.01 8.37 13.35
CA LYS A 91 -1.95 8.22 12.25
C LYS A 91 -1.43 8.90 11.00
N LEU A 92 -1.55 8.22 9.86
CA LEU A 92 -1.42 8.82 8.53
C LEU A 92 -2.81 8.96 7.92
N THR A 93 -3.23 10.19 7.63
CA THR A 93 -4.57 10.44 7.05
C THR A 93 -4.53 10.25 5.54
N THR A 94 -5.20 9.22 5.02
CA THR A 94 -5.25 8.94 3.57
C THR A 94 -6.54 9.38 2.89
N SER A 95 -7.55 9.80 3.68
CA SER A 95 -8.81 10.33 3.16
C SER A 95 -8.70 11.81 2.79
N GLY A 96 -9.73 12.31 2.08
CA GLY A 96 -9.83 13.74 1.75
C GLY A 96 -8.85 14.23 0.68
N GLY A 97 -8.29 13.32 -0.13
CA GLY A 97 -7.41 13.68 -1.25
C GLY A 97 -5.99 14.08 -0.86
N LYS A 98 -5.54 13.79 0.37
CA LYS A 98 -4.13 13.96 0.75
C LYS A 98 -3.22 13.13 -0.17
N ILE A 99 -2.11 13.73 -0.60
CA ILE A 99 -1.12 13.12 -1.49
C ILE A 99 0.20 13.00 -0.73
N TYR A 100 0.76 11.80 -0.70
CA TYR A 100 2.10 11.52 -0.19
C TYR A 100 3.04 11.09 -1.31
N SER A 101 4.35 11.20 -1.11
CA SER A 101 5.33 10.72 -2.08
C SER A 101 6.47 10.04 -1.35
N GLY A 102 6.99 8.98 -1.95
CA GLY A 102 8.10 8.26 -1.37
C GLY A 102 7.73 7.52 -0.08
N ASN A 103 8.68 7.52 0.85
CA ASN A 103 8.49 7.03 2.20
C ASN A 103 7.73 8.06 3.05
N ALA A 104 6.51 7.74 3.45
CA ALA A 104 5.61 8.62 4.19
C ALA A 104 5.73 8.48 5.72
N ALA A 105 6.70 7.71 6.25
CA ALA A 105 6.85 7.49 7.69
C ALA A 105 6.93 8.78 8.52
N SER A 106 7.61 9.82 8.01
CA SER A 106 7.73 11.13 8.67
C SER A 106 6.44 11.95 8.66
N SER A 107 5.46 11.60 7.82
CA SER A 107 4.17 12.30 7.70
C SER A 107 3.11 11.77 8.68
N PHE A 108 3.47 10.81 9.53
CA PHE A 108 2.60 10.33 10.59
C PHE A 108 2.50 11.36 11.72
N GLU A 109 1.28 11.73 12.05
CA GLU A 109 0.95 12.69 13.10
C GLU A 109 0.49 11.94 14.36
N GLU A 110 0.81 12.46 15.54
CA GLU A 110 0.29 11.90 16.80
C GLU A 110 -1.24 11.98 16.83
N ALA A 111 -1.89 10.90 17.28
CA ALA A 111 -3.34 10.82 17.31
C ALA A 111 -3.81 9.88 18.42
N LYS A 112 -5.04 10.10 18.90
CA LYS A 112 -5.72 9.10 19.72
C LYS A 112 -6.04 7.87 18.88
N PRO A 113 -5.94 6.63 19.43
CA PRO A 113 -6.47 5.43 18.79
C PRO A 113 -7.93 5.63 18.38
N PHE A 114 -8.32 5.06 17.24
CA PHE A 114 -9.72 5.07 16.85
C PHE A 114 -10.53 4.13 17.74
N THR A 115 -11.80 4.48 17.97
CA THR A 115 -12.73 3.62 18.72
C THR A 115 -13.23 2.53 17.79
N PHE A 116 -13.03 1.25 18.16
CA PHE A 116 -13.63 0.13 17.44
C PHE A 116 -15.15 0.19 17.57
N MET A 117 -15.86 -0.07 16.47
CA MET A 117 -17.31 -0.24 16.51
C MET A 117 -17.64 -1.57 17.20
N PRO A 118 -18.47 -1.59 18.24
CA PRO A 118 -18.84 -2.84 18.92
C PRO A 118 -19.64 -3.73 17.97
N ALA A 119 -19.34 -5.03 17.96
CA ALA A 119 -20.14 -6.01 17.24
C ALA A 119 -21.52 -6.12 17.90
N LYS A 120 -22.58 -5.97 17.10
CA LYS A 120 -23.92 -6.39 17.49
C LYS A 120 -24.08 -7.83 17.00
N PRO A 121 -24.26 -8.81 17.90
CA PRO A 121 -24.48 -10.21 17.50
C PRO A 121 -25.77 -10.37 16.68
#